data_AF-A0A932HS29-F1
#
_entry.id   AF-A0A932HS29-F1
#
_cell.length_a   1.000
_cell.length_b   1.000
_cell.length_c   1.000
_cell.angle_alpha   90.00
_cell.angle_beta   90.00
_cell.angle_gamma   90.00
#
_symmetry.space_group_name_H-M   'P 1'
#
loop_
_entity.id
_entity.type
_entity.pdbx_description
1 polymer ?
#
loop_
_entity_poly.entity_id
_entity_poly.type
_entity_poly.pdbx_seq_one_letter_code
_entity_poly.pdbx_strand_id
1 'polypeptide(L)'
;MNSPSTFGLYETMRIVVPGFFFATMISFLYWCGATPFFPPLLLSGLPLIALFLVLVLVSGLTIYSKETTKKRKAFLENQPSLTIKTKARSMPDLPPIDEQEARRLYFFILNNHIPSPFHEKIFFFGTIYHIMTQVRRTSFWFAILSSLLLALQLASGQLLSDLQGLIAFTASVWAIYLLNVRYNKADRKMQENYQDQIFWLEMNDDLIETIIRKRFSKLPPNIS
;
A
#
# COMPACT_ATOMS: atom_id res chain seq x y z
N MET A 1 -5.74 -26.67 -6.63
CA MET A 1 -6.85 -25.80 -6.18
C MET A 1 -6.54 -25.40 -4.74
N ASN A 2 -5.84 -24.29 -4.55
CA ASN A 2 -5.29 -23.92 -3.24
C ASN A 2 -5.91 -22.59 -2.76
N SER A 3 -6.72 -22.73 -1.72
CA SER A 3 -7.03 -21.79 -0.63
C SER A 3 -7.44 -20.34 -0.94
N PRO A 4 -8.76 -20.07 -1.09
CA PRO A 4 -9.32 -18.73 -0.94
C PRO A 4 -9.08 -18.08 0.44
N SER A 5 -8.64 -18.86 1.45
CA SER A 5 -8.40 -18.36 2.81
C SER A 5 -7.23 -17.39 2.94
N THR A 6 -6.20 -17.50 2.07
CA THR A 6 -5.01 -16.64 2.13
C THR A 6 -5.30 -15.24 1.61
N PHE A 7 -6.11 -15.12 0.53
CA PHE A 7 -6.49 -13.82 -0.04
C PHE A 7 -7.29 -12.97 0.95
N GLY A 8 -8.28 -13.57 1.62
CA GLY A 8 -9.08 -12.88 2.64
C GLY A 8 -8.23 -12.34 3.79
N LEU A 9 -7.20 -13.09 4.21
CA LEU A 9 -6.28 -12.65 5.25
C LEU A 9 -5.45 -11.44 4.81
N TYR A 10 -4.90 -11.45 3.60
CA TYR A 10 -4.11 -10.32 3.08
C TYR A 10 -4.94 -9.05 2.98
N GLU A 11 -6.14 -9.13 2.42
CA GLU A 11 -7.03 -7.96 2.32
C GLU A 11 -7.48 -7.45 3.70
N THR A 12 -7.78 -8.36 4.63
CA THR A 12 -8.10 -7.98 6.01
C THR A 12 -6.95 -7.23 6.66
N MET A 13 -5.70 -7.68 6.48
CA MET A 13 -4.53 -7.00 7.04
C MET A 13 -4.31 -5.61 6.43
N ARG A 14 -4.58 -5.42 5.13
CA ARG A 14 -4.50 -4.13 4.45
C ARG A 14 -5.53 -3.12 4.96
N ILE A 15 -6.63 -3.58 5.54
CA ILE A 15 -7.67 -2.72 6.14
C ILE A 15 -7.36 -2.49 7.62
N VAL A 16 -7.19 -3.57 8.39
CA VAL A 16 -7.11 -3.53 9.86
C VAL A 16 -5.82 -2.86 10.33
N VAL A 17 -4.66 -3.15 9.73
CA VAL A 17 -3.38 -2.61 10.23
C VAL A 17 -3.28 -1.09 10.03
N PRO A 18 -3.53 -0.53 8.83
CA PRO A 18 -3.53 0.93 8.66
C PRO A 18 -4.62 1.62 9.49
N GLY A 19 -5.80 1.00 9.61
CA GLY A 19 -6.90 1.51 10.43
C GLY A 19 -6.55 1.56 11.91
N PHE A 20 -5.92 0.51 12.44
CA PHE A 20 -5.44 0.44 13.81
C PHE A 20 -4.37 1.50 14.09
N PHE A 21 -3.42 1.65 13.17
CA PHE A 21 -2.39 2.68 13.29
C PHE A 21 -3.00 4.09 13.30
N PHE A 22 -3.94 4.38 12.39
CA PHE A 22 -4.65 5.66 12.35
C PHE A 22 -5.44 5.93 13.64
N ALA A 23 -6.25 4.96 14.07
CA ALA A 23 -7.04 5.05 15.30
C ALA A 23 -6.15 5.30 16.52
N THR A 24 -4.99 4.64 16.58
CA THR A 24 -4.00 4.86 17.63
C THR A 24 -3.44 6.28 17.59
N MET A 25 -3.06 6.78 16.42
CA MET A 25 -2.51 8.14 16.27
C MET A 25 -3.52 9.23 16.65
N ILE A 26 -4.80 9.10 16.24
CA ILE A 26 -5.83 10.08 16.60
C ILE A 26 -6.14 10.07 18.09
N SER A 27 -6.20 8.88 18.67
CA SER A 27 -6.35 8.67 20.11
C SER A 27 -5.23 9.37 20.91
N PHE A 28 -3.97 9.08 20.58
CA PHE A 28 -2.83 9.71 21.27
C PHE A 28 -2.79 11.22 21.06
N LEU A 29 -3.05 11.71 19.84
CA LEU A 29 -3.12 13.15 19.59
C LEU A 29 -4.21 13.82 20.44
N TYR A 30 -5.37 13.18 20.57
CA TYR A 30 -6.46 13.69 21.42
C TYR A 30 -6.02 13.79 22.88
N TRP A 31 -5.53 12.70 23.46
CA TRP A 31 -5.15 12.66 24.87
C TRP A 31 -3.92 13.50 25.22
N CYS A 32 -2.95 13.58 24.33
CA CYS A 32 -1.70 14.31 24.59
C CYS A 32 -1.82 15.81 24.33
N GLY A 33 -2.81 16.28 23.55
CA GLY A 33 -2.86 17.71 23.21
C GLY A 33 -4.21 18.28 22.80
N ALA A 34 -5.23 17.50 22.44
CA ALA A 34 -6.50 18.09 22.00
C ALA A 34 -7.48 18.35 23.16
N THR A 35 -7.23 17.80 24.35
CA THR A 35 -8.08 17.96 25.54
C THR A 35 -8.33 19.40 25.99
N PRO A 36 -7.46 20.41 25.76
CA PRO A 36 -7.79 21.80 26.09
C PRO A 36 -8.84 22.42 25.15
N PHE A 37 -8.99 21.89 23.94
CA PHE A 37 -9.88 22.43 22.90
C PHE A 37 -11.21 21.69 22.81
N PHE A 38 -11.24 20.43 23.25
CA PHE A 38 -12.42 19.59 23.20
C PHE A 38 -12.75 19.07 24.59
N PRO A 39 -14.04 19.02 24.97
CA PRO A 39 -14.43 18.48 26.26
C PRO A 39 -13.90 17.03 26.40
N PRO A 40 -13.51 16.62 27.62
CA PRO A 40 -13.05 15.27 27.84
C PRO A 40 -14.15 14.28 27.42
N LEU A 41 -13.77 13.29 26.62
CA LEU A 41 -14.67 12.21 26.27
C LEU A 41 -15.04 11.49 27.57
N LEU A 42 -16.31 11.62 28.00
CA LEU A 42 -16.85 10.92 29.16
C LEU A 42 -17.09 9.42 28.88
N LEU A 43 -16.59 8.91 27.76
CA LEU A 43 -16.66 7.49 27.40
C LEU A 43 -15.54 6.74 28.11
N SER A 44 -15.91 5.76 28.93
CA SER A 44 -14.99 4.85 29.60
C SER A 44 -15.43 3.40 29.41
N GLY A 45 -14.49 2.45 29.52
CA GLY A 45 -14.80 1.03 29.39
C GLY A 45 -15.27 0.61 27.99
N LEU A 46 -16.33 -0.19 27.93
CA LEU A 46 -16.84 -0.79 26.68
C LEU A 46 -17.19 0.22 25.58
N PRO A 47 -17.88 1.35 25.85
CA PRO A 47 -18.14 2.37 24.84
C PRO A 47 -16.87 2.94 24.17
N LEU A 48 -15.79 3.14 24.92
CA LEU A 48 -14.53 3.65 24.37
C LEU A 48 -13.86 2.61 23.47
N ILE A 49 -13.88 1.34 23.88
CA ILE A 49 -13.38 0.22 23.07
C ILE A 49 -14.18 0.10 21.77
N ALA A 50 -15.51 0.18 21.86
CA ALA A 50 -16.39 0.12 20.69
C ALA A 50 -16.11 1.28 19.72
N LEU A 51 -15.96 2.50 20.23
CA LEU A 51 -15.58 3.67 19.42
C LEU A 51 -14.23 3.46 18.75
N PHE A 52 -13.23 2.95 19.47
CA PHE A 52 -11.91 2.66 18.92
C PHE A 52 -12.01 1.63 17.78
N LEU A 53 -12.73 0.53 17.97
CA LEU A 53 -12.94 -0.48 16.92
C LEU A 53 -13.66 0.08 15.69
N VAL A 54 -14.68 0.93 15.89
CA VAL A 54 -15.35 1.63 14.80
C VAL A 54 -14.36 2.53 14.06
N LEU A 55 -13.52 3.28 14.76
CA LEU A 55 -12.49 4.11 14.14
C LEU A 55 -11.50 3.25 13.34
N VAL A 56 -11.05 2.10 13.85
CA VAL A 56 -10.18 1.16 13.13
C VAL A 56 -10.82 0.74 11.81
N LEU A 57 -12.07 0.26 11.86
CA LEU A 57 -12.75 -0.25 10.67
C LEU A 57 -13.04 0.86 9.65
N VAL A 58 -13.60 1.99 10.09
CA VAL A 58 -13.96 3.10 9.21
C VAL A 58 -12.72 3.73 8.58
N SER A 59 -11.68 4.00 9.37
CA SER A 59 -10.43 4.58 8.84
C SER A 59 -9.70 3.59 7.92
N GLY A 60 -9.62 2.30 8.31
CA GLY A 60 -9.04 1.25 7.49
C GLY A 60 -9.72 1.11 6.14
N LEU A 61 -11.05 1.03 6.12
CA LEU A 61 -11.85 0.95 4.89
C LEU A 61 -11.74 2.22 4.04
N THR A 62 -11.65 3.39 4.67
CA THR A 62 -11.45 4.66 3.96
C THR A 62 -10.08 4.74 3.31
N ILE A 63 -9.04 4.29 4.01
CA ILE A 63 -7.67 4.25 3.49
C ILE A 63 -7.58 3.24 2.34
N TYR A 64 -8.23 2.09 2.49
CA TYR A 64 -8.32 1.04 1.49
C TYR A 64 -9.08 1.51 0.24
N SER A 65 -10.25 2.16 0.39
CA SER A 65 -11.04 2.65 -0.76
C SER A 65 -10.37 3.80 -1.52
N LYS A 66 -9.63 4.65 -0.81
CA LYS A 66 -8.84 5.75 -1.40
C LYS A 66 -7.45 5.31 -1.84
N GLU A 67 -7.23 4.01 -2.02
CA GLU A 67 -5.99 3.49 -2.57
C GLU A 67 -5.79 4.05 -3.97
N THR A 68 -5.03 5.14 -4.03
CA THR A 68 -4.63 5.74 -5.28
C THR A 68 -3.46 4.91 -5.78
N THR A 69 -3.59 4.35 -6.98
CA THR A 69 -2.45 3.79 -7.73
C THR A 69 -1.51 4.93 -8.12
N LYS A 70 -0.86 5.58 -7.16
CA LYS A 70 0.19 6.56 -7.44
C LYS A 70 1.38 5.77 -7.97
N LYS A 71 1.40 5.62 -9.29
CA LYS A 71 2.49 5.01 -10.04
C LYS A 71 3.72 5.91 -9.90
N ARG A 72 4.55 5.66 -8.89
CA ARG A 72 5.89 6.26 -8.81
C ARG A 72 6.64 5.88 -10.10
N LYS A 73 7.33 6.83 -10.72
CA LYS A 73 8.01 6.64 -12.02
C LYS A 73 8.94 5.41 -12.04
N ALA A 74 9.66 5.17 -10.94
CA ALA A 74 10.52 3.99 -10.77
C ALA A 74 9.76 2.63 -10.83
N PHE A 75 8.46 2.63 -10.58
CA PHE A 75 7.59 1.45 -10.71
C PHE A 75 6.78 1.45 -12.01
N LEU A 76 6.89 2.48 -12.86
CA LEU A 76 6.34 2.47 -14.22
C LEU A 76 7.30 1.77 -15.18
N GLU A 77 8.58 2.04 -15.03
CA GLU A 77 9.62 1.59 -15.97
C GLU A 77 9.98 0.11 -15.79
N ASN A 78 9.76 -0.47 -14.59
CA ASN A 78 10.13 -1.85 -14.25
C ASN A 78 8.92 -2.74 -13.93
N GLN A 79 7.80 -2.58 -14.63
CA GLN A 79 6.65 -3.47 -14.45
C GLN A 79 6.83 -4.77 -15.23
N PRO A 80 6.53 -5.94 -14.66
CA PRO A 80 6.54 -7.21 -15.39
C PRO A 80 5.65 -7.21 -16.65
N SER A 81 4.53 -6.46 -16.61
CA SER A 81 3.66 -6.28 -17.78
C SER A 81 4.35 -5.51 -18.92
N LEU A 82 5.34 -4.66 -18.62
CA LEU A 82 6.11 -3.96 -19.64
C LEU A 82 6.99 -4.94 -20.43
N THR A 83 7.59 -5.93 -19.76
CA THR A 83 8.38 -6.98 -20.42
C THR A 83 7.55 -7.73 -21.46
N ILE A 84 6.31 -8.10 -21.13
CA ILE A 84 5.37 -8.72 -22.08
C ILE A 84 5.07 -7.79 -23.25
N LYS A 85 4.83 -6.50 -22.99
CA LYS A 85 4.58 -5.50 -24.03
C LYS A 85 5.77 -5.35 -24.98
N THR A 86 6.98 -5.29 -24.43
CA THR A 86 8.22 -5.21 -25.21
C THR A 86 8.42 -6.46 -26.06
N LYS A 87 8.17 -7.64 -25.48
CA LYS A 87 8.26 -8.92 -26.18
C LYS A 87 7.25 -9.05 -27.31
N ALA A 88 6.01 -8.59 -27.10
CA ALA A 88 5.01 -8.56 -28.16
C ALA A 88 5.40 -7.60 -29.31
N ARG A 89 6.04 -6.46 -28.99
CA ARG A 89 6.55 -5.53 -30.01
C ARG A 89 7.72 -6.07 -30.81
N SER A 90 8.51 -6.99 -30.27
CA SER A 90 9.57 -7.67 -31.02
C SER A 90 9.05 -8.75 -31.97
N MET A 91 7.76 -9.08 -31.94
CA MET A 91 7.14 -10.03 -32.86
C MET A 91 6.51 -9.29 -34.05
N PRO A 92 7.14 -9.29 -35.24
CA PRO A 92 6.67 -8.50 -36.38
C PRO A 92 5.31 -8.96 -36.92
N ASP A 93 4.92 -10.21 -36.68
CA ASP A 93 3.67 -10.80 -37.20
C ASP A 93 2.43 -10.43 -36.37
N LEU A 94 2.59 -9.70 -35.27
CA LEU A 94 1.53 -9.43 -34.31
C LEU A 94 1.25 -7.92 -34.17
N PRO A 95 -0.02 -7.52 -33.99
CA PRO A 95 -0.34 -6.12 -33.77
C PRO A 95 0.14 -5.68 -32.37
N PRO A 96 0.44 -4.38 -32.20
CA PRO A 96 0.98 -3.86 -30.94
C PRO A 96 -0.03 -4.01 -29.80
N ILE A 97 0.47 -4.47 -28.65
CA ILE A 97 -0.33 -4.63 -27.42
C ILE A 97 -0.34 -3.33 -26.61
N ASP A 98 -1.51 -2.94 -26.11
CA ASP A 98 -1.68 -1.81 -25.20
C ASP A 98 -1.23 -2.13 -23.74
N GLU A 99 -0.91 -1.11 -22.93
CA GLU A 99 -0.53 -1.29 -21.52
C GLU A 99 -1.59 -2.04 -20.70
N GLN A 100 -2.88 -1.72 -20.87
CA GLN A 100 -3.94 -2.40 -20.12
C GLN A 100 -4.02 -3.88 -20.48
N GLU A 101 -3.78 -4.20 -21.74
CA GLU A 101 -3.86 -5.55 -22.25
C GLU A 101 -2.65 -6.39 -21.82
N ALA A 102 -1.43 -5.82 -21.90
CA ALA A 102 -0.23 -6.45 -21.37
C ALA A 102 -0.35 -6.76 -19.87
N ARG A 103 -1.02 -5.88 -19.10
CA ARG A 103 -1.32 -6.12 -17.68
C ARG A 103 -2.29 -7.28 -17.49
N ARG A 104 -3.36 -7.39 -18.29
CA ARG A 104 -4.29 -8.52 -18.23
C ARG A 104 -3.59 -9.83 -18.57
N LEU A 105 -2.74 -9.83 -19.59
CA LEU A 105 -1.98 -11.01 -20.00
C LEU A 105 -0.97 -11.43 -18.93
N TYR A 106 -0.28 -10.46 -18.33
CA TYR A 106 0.57 -10.70 -17.17
C TYR A 106 -0.20 -11.38 -16.03
N PHE A 107 -1.39 -10.88 -15.65
CA PHE A 107 -2.18 -11.52 -14.59
C PHE A 107 -2.68 -12.92 -14.98
N PHE A 108 -2.96 -13.15 -16.26
CA PHE A 108 -3.28 -14.49 -16.75
C PHE A 108 -2.09 -15.44 -16.59
N ILE A 109 -0.88 -15.01 -16.98
CA ILE A 109 0.36 -15.77 -16.83
C ILE A 109 0.66 -16.04 -15.36
N LEU A 110 0.54 -15.00 -14.52
CA LEU A 110 0.69 -15.13 -13.07
C LEU A 110 -0.25 -16.21 -12.56
N ASN A 111 -1.56 -16.07 -12.73
CA ASN A 111 -2.52 -16.97 -12.12
C ASN A 111 -2.48 -18.42 -12.64
N ASN A 112 -2.01 -18.67 -13.86
CA ASN A 112 -2.09 -20.00 -14.49
C ASN A 112 -0.75 -20.71 -14.67
N HIS A 113 0.37 -19.97 -14.74
CA HIS A 113 1.67 -20.52 -15.12
C HIS A 113 2.76 -20.27 -14.06
N ILE A 114 2.66 -19.22 -13.25
CA ILE A 114 3.63 -18.97 -12.20
C ILE A 114 3.37 -19.91 -11.01
N PRO A 115 4.41 -20.52 -10.39
CA PRO A 115 4.22 -21.43 -9.26
C PRO A 115 3.62 -20.73 -8.02
N SER A 116 2.77 -21.45 -7.28
CA SER A 116 2.11 -20.94 -6.05
C SER A 116 3.04 -20.26 -5.02
N PRO A 117 4.27 -20.75 -4.75
CA PRO A 117 5.17 -20.08 -3.80
C PRO A 117 5.53 -18.64 -4.22
N PHE A 118 5.60 -18.36 -5.53
CA PHE A 118 5.84 -17.00 -6.02
C PHE A 118 4.61 -16.12 -5.79
N HIS A 119 3.40 -16.65 -5.88
CA HIS A 119 2.18 -15.89 -5.60
C HIS A 119 2.14 -15.41 -4.15
N GLU A 120 2.40 -16.30 -3.21
CA GLU A 120 2.43 -15.96 -1.78
C GLU A 120 3.48 -14.87 -1.50
N LYS A 121 4.67 -14.99 -2.10
CA LYS A 121 5.72 -13.97 -2.01
C LYS A 121 5.24 -12.62 -2.55
N ILE A 122 4.61 -12.61 -3.73
CA ILE A 122 4.12 -11.38 -4.38
C ILE A 122 3.03 -10.71 -3.55
N PHE A 123 2.04 -11.47 -3.07
CA PHE A 123 0.96 -10.94 -2.24
C PHE A 123 1.46 -10.44 -0.89
N PHE A 124 2.39 -11.16 -0.25
CA PHE A 124 2.99 -10.76 1.02
C PHE A 124 3.77 -9.45 0.91
N PHE A 125 4.69 -9.34 -0.04
CA PHE A 125 5.46 -8.10 -0.22
C PHE A 125 4.59 -6.94 -0.69
N GLY A 126 3.58 -7.19 -1.53
CA GLY A 126 2.58 -6.19 -1.90
C GLY A 126 1.80 -5.66 -0.69
N THR A 127 1.41 -6.55 0.22
CA THR A 127 0.70 -6.20 1.46
C THR A 127 1.58 -5.36 2.39
N ILE A 128 2.83 -5.77 2.62
CA ILE A 128 3.78 -5.01 3.44
C ILE A 128 4.04 -3.63 2.82
N TYR A 129 4.27 -3.59 1.51
CA TYR A 129 4.48 -2.34 0.79
C TYR A 129 3.32 -1.37 0.98
N HIS A 130 2.09 -1.87 0.84
CA HIS A 130 0.88 -1.09 1.07
C HIS A 130 0.83 -0.53 2.50
N ILE A 131 0.97 -1.40 3.51
CA ILE A 131 0.92 -1.01 4.93
C ILE A 131 1.98 0.05 5.24
N MET A 132 3.23 -0.18 4.83
CA MET A 132 4.33 0.76 5.07
C MET A 132 4.11 2.12 4.40
N THR A 133 3.53 2.13 3.19
CA THR A 133 3.20 3.36 2.49
C THR A 133 2.11 4.15 3.23
N GLN A 134 1.09 3.46 3.76
CA GLN A 134 0.04 4.11 4.55
C GLN A 134 0.58 4.59 5.90
N VAL A 135 1.40 3.81 6.60
CA VAL A 135 2.07 4.23 7.84
C VAL A 135 2.88 5.49 7.61
N ARG A 136 3.68 5.55 6.53
CA ARG A 136 4.46 6.75 6.17
C ARG A 136 3.56 7.97 5.96
N ARG A 137 2.48 7.83 5.17
CA ARG A 137 1.56 8.93 4.86
C ARG A 137 0.82 9.40 6.10
N THR A 138 0.29 8.47 6.90
CA THR A 138 -0.42 8.79 8.15
C THR A 138 0.53 9.49 9.12
N SER A 139 1.74 8.94 9.33
CA SER A 139 2.74 9.56 10.20
C SER A 139 3.09 10.97 9.76
N PHE A 140 3.28 11.22 8.45
CA PHE A 140 3.56 12.56 7.93
C PHE A 140 2.47 13.57 8.31
N TRP A 141 1.20 13.25 8.05
CA TRP A 141 0.09 14.15 8.35
C TRP A 141 -0.09 14.37 9.85
N PHE A 142 0.07 13.32 10.67
CA PHE A 142 0.00 13.45 12.13
C PHE A 142 1.18 14.22 12.70
N ALA A 143 2.39 14.12 12.12
CA ALA A 143 3.55 14.90 12.56
C ALA A 143 3.32 16.40 12.30
N ILE A 144 2.77 16.74 11.13
CA ILE A 144 2.39 18.14 10.81
C ILE A 144 1.32 18.62 11.79
N LEU A 145 0.25 17.85 11.95
CA LEU A 145 -0.87 18.23 12.79
C LEU A 145 -0.45 18.41 14.27
N SER A 146 0.36 17.50 14.80
CA SER A 146 0.85 17.58 16.17
C SER A 146 1.85 18.75 16.35
N SER A 147 2.67 19.04 15.35
CA SER A 147 3.56 20.21 15.37
C SER A 147 2.78 21.53 15.37
N LEU A 148 1.72 21.62 14.56
CA LEU A 148 0.83 22.79 14.54
C LEU A 148 0.11 22.95 15.87
N LEU A 149 -0.40 21.85 16.44
CA LEU A 149 -1.08 21.86 17.73
C LEU A 149 -0.13 22.27 18.86
N LEU A 150 1.11 21.79 18.83
CA LEU A 150 2.15 22.17 19.80
C LEU A 150 2.48 23.66 19.69
N ALA A 151 2.65 24.18 18.48
CA ALA A 151 2.90 25.61 18.24
C ALA A 151 1.72 26.47 18.73
N LEU A 152 0.48 26.04 18.47
CA LEU A 152 -0.72 26.72 18.94
C LEU A 152 -0.79 26.79 20.47
N GLN A 153 -0.49 25.69 21.16
CA GLN A 153 -0.53 25.66 22.63
C GLN A 153 0.57 26.51 23.27
N LEU A 154 1.78 26.48 22.71
CA LEU A 154 2.85 27.38 23.11
C LEU A 154 2.47 28.85 22.90
N ALA A 155 1.86 29.17 21.75
CA ALA A 155 1.38 30.52 21.46
C ALA A 155 0.25 30.96 22.40
N SER A 156 -0.57 30.03 22.89
CA SER A 156 -1.61 30.29 23.90
C SER A 156 -1.08 30.47 25.33
N GLY A 157 0.25 30.38 25.52
CA GLY A 157 0.91 30.59 26.81
C GLY A 157 1.03 29.35 27.69
N GLN A 158 0.80 28.15 27.16
CA GLN A 158 1.05 26.92 27.92
C GLN A 158 2.55 26.71 28.16
N LEU A 159 2.90 26.25 29.36
CA LEU A 159 4.27 25.97 29.74
C LEU A 159 4.76 24.66 29.10
N LEU A 160 6.06 24.59 28.83
CA LEU A 160 6.68 23.40 28.25
C LEU A 160 6.48 22.13 29.10
N SER A 161 6.38 22.30 30.43
CA SER A 161 6.12 21.22 31.40
C SER A 161 4.78 20.53 31.16
N ASP A 162 3.77 21.30 30.73
CA ASP A 162 2.40 20.81 30.58
C ASP A 162 2.22 20.11 29.23
N LEU A 163 3.12 20.39 28.28
CA LEU A 163 3.11 19.87 26.91
C LEU A 163 4.02 18.67 26.69
N GLN A 164 4.63 18.10 27.75
CA GLN A 164 5.58 16.99 27.63
C GLN A 164 5.03 15.80 26.84
N GLY A 165 3.75 15.45 27.06
CA GLY A 165 3.07 14.38 26.32
C GLY A 165 2.99 14.67 24.82
N LEU A 166 2.57 15.89 24.44
CA LEU A 166 2.46 16.31 23.04
C LEU A 166 3.84 16.42 22.36
N ILE A 167 4.87 16.86 23.10
CA ILE A 167 6.25 16.92 22.61
C ILE A 167 6.76 15.51 22.32
N ALA A 168 6.62 14.59 23.28
CA ALA A 168 7.05 13.20 23.12
C ALA A 168 6.31 12.50 21.98
N PHE A 169 4.99 12.72 21.86
CA PHE A 169 4.19 12.23 20.75
C PHE A 169 4.70 12.79 19.41
N THR A 170 4.86 14.10 19.30
CA THR A 170 5.32 14.77 18.07
C THR A 170 6.69 14.27 17.63
N ALA A 171 7.65 14.17 18.57
CA ALA A 171 8.98 13.64 18.29
C ALA A 171 8.93 12.18 17.84
N SER A 172 8.08 11.35 18.47
CA SER A 172 7.91 9.94 18.12
C SER A 172 7.33 9.77 16.72
N VAL A 173 6.29 10.54 16.36
CA VAL A 173 5.67 10.48 15.03
C VAL A 173 6.65 10.94 13.94
N TRP A 174 7.43 12.01 14.19
CA TRP A 174 8.52 12.42 13.29
C TRP A 174 9.58 11.32 13.14
N ALA A 175 9.99 10.67 14.23
CA ALA A 175 10.94 9.57 14.18
C ALA A 175 10.39 8.40 13.34
N ILE A 176 9.14 7.99 13.55
CA ILE A 176 8.48 6.94 12.75
C ILE A 176 8.48 7.32 11.26
N TYR A 177 8.10 8.55 10.93
CA TYR A 177 8.11 9.05 9.55
C TYR A 177 9.53 9.02 8.94
N LEU A 178 10.51 9.60 9.62
CA LEU A 178 11.89 9.70 9.14
C LEU A 178 12.54 8.33 8.97
N LEU A 179 12.32 7.41 9.92
CA LEU A 179 12.78 6.02 9.81
C LEU A 179 12.15 5.32 8.61
N ASN A 180 10.84 5.49 8.39
CA ASN A 180 10.15 4.93 7.23
C ASN A 180 10.64 5.50 5.90
N VAL A 181 11.00 6.78 5.85
CA VAL A 181 11.56 7.42 4.65
C VAL A 181 13.00 6.98 4.39
N ARG A 182 13.84 6.98 5.43
CA ARG A 182 15.27 6.64 5.33
C ARG A 182 15.47 5.16 5.00
N TYR A 183 14.80 4.27 5.73
CA TYR A 183 14.92 2.83 5.58
C TYR A 183 13.82 2.29 4.69
N ASN A 184 13.73 2.80 3.45
CA ASN A 184 12.74 2.43 2.44
C ASN A 184 12.91 0.98 1.92
N LYS A 185 13.06 0.02 2.84
CA LYS A 185 13.26 -1.41 2.60
C LYS A 185 12.08 -2.02 1.86
N ALA A 186 10.86 -1.54 2.15
CA ALA A 186 9.65 -2.01 1.48
C ALA A 186 9.70 -1.74 -0.03
N ASP A 187 10.09 -0.53 -0.46
CA ASP A 187 10.25 -0.22 -1.89
C ASP A 187 11.32 -1.10 -2.53
N ARG A 188 12.47 -1.28 -1.87
CA ARG A 188 13.57 -2.14 -2.38
C ARG A 188 13.12 -3.58 -2.56
N LYS A 189 12.47 -4.16 -1.55
CA LYS A 189 11.93 -5.53 -1.62
C LYS A 189 10.84 -5.69 -2.67
N MET A 190 10.02 -4.66 -2.88
CA MET A 190 9.03 -4.69 -3.95
C MET A 190 9.69 -4.67 -5.34
N GLN A 191 10.76 -3.89 -5.51
CA GLN A 191 11.53 -3.86 -6.76
C GLN A 191 12.26 -5.19 -7.03
N GLU A 192 12.92 -5.75 -6.01
CA GLU A 192 13.54 -7.10 -6.11
C GLU A 192 12.48 -8.13 -6.52
N ASN A 193 11.28 -8.08 -5.93
CA ASN A 193 10.19 -8.98 -6.30
C ASN A 193 9.70 -8.79 -7.75
N TYR A 194 9.71 -7.56 -8.28
CA TYR A 194 9.44 -7.34 -9.71
C TYR A 194 10.55 -7.88 -10.61
N GLN A 195 11.81 -7.74 -10.20
CA GLN A 195 12.94 -8.32 -10.94
C GLN A 195 12.86 -9.84 -10.98
N ASP A 196 12.52 -10.51 -9.88
CA ASP A 196 12.33 -11.97 -9.84
C ASP A 196 11.23 -12.41 -10.84
N GLN A 197 10.15 -11.64 -10.94
CA GLN A 197 9.06 -11.94 -11.88
C GLN A 197 9.47 -11.71 -13.33
N ILE A 198 10.20 -10.62 -13.60
CA ILE A 198 10.73 -10.33 -14.93
C ILE A 198 11.70 -11.43 -15.35
N PHE A 199 12.61 -11.82 -14.46
CA PHE A 199 13.56 -12.90 -14.68
C PHE A 199 12.85 -14.23 -14.97
N TRP A 200 11.77 -14.53 -14.24
CA TRP A 200 10.95 -15.71 -14.55
C TRP A 200 10.31 -15.64 -15.95
N LEU A 201 9.78 -14.47 -16.34
CA LEU A 201 9.22 -14.27 -17.69
C LEU A 201 10.28 -14.46 -18.77
N GLU A 202 11.49 -13.94 -18.55
CA GLU A 202 12.63 -14.07 -19.47
C GLU A 202 13.13 -15.52 -19.58
N MET A 203 13.16 -16.26 -18.48
CA MET A 203 13.54 -17.69 -18.49
C MET A 203 12.52 -18.57 -19.20
N ASN A 204 11.26 -18.14 -19.31
CA ASN A 204 10.15 -18.91 -19.89
C ASN A 204 9.66 -18.29 -21.20
N ASP A 205 10.59 -17.73 -21.97
CA ASP A 205 10.29 -16.92 -23.16
C ASP A 205 9.38 -17.65 -24.17
N ASP A 206 9.68 -18.90 -24.50
CA ASP A 206 8.89 -19.73 -25.42
C ASP A 206 7.41 -19.88 -25.00
N LEU A 207 7.18 -20.02 -23.69
CA LEU A 207 5.84 -20.09 -23.13
C LEU A 207 5.10 -18.77 -23.31
N ILE A 208 5.79 -17.65 -23.05
CA ILE A 208 5.21 -16.30 -23.20
C ILE A 208 4.86 -16.04 -24.66
N GLU A 209 5.75 -16.37 -25.60
CA GLU A 209 5.47 -16.24 -27.03
C GLU A 209 4.24 -17.05 -27.44
N THR A 210 4.16 -18.30 -26.99
CA THR A 210 3.04 -19.20 -27.28
C THR A 210 1.72 -18.61 -26.77
N ILE A 211 1.72 -18.07 -25.55
CA ILE A 211 0.53 -17.44 -24.94
C ILE A 211 0.11 -16.20 -25.72
N ILE A 212 1.06 -15.33 -26.09
CA ILE A 212 0.80 -14.13 -26.87
C ILE A 212 0.19 -14.50 -28.24
N ARG A 213 0.80 -15.42 -28.98
CA ARG A 213 0.31 -15.87 -30.31
C ARG A 213 -1.08 -16.51 -30.21
N LYS A 214 -1.30 -17.38 -29.21
CA LYS A 214 -2.58 -18.04 -28.97
C LYS A 214 -3.70 -17.02 -28.71
N ARG A 215 -3.41 -15.93 -28.01
CA ARG A 215 -4.38 -14.85 -27.77
C ARG A 215 -4.82 -14.19 -29.08
N PHE A 216 -3.88 -13.89 -29.98
CA PHE A 216 -4.21 -13.29 -31.28
C PHE A 216 -4.92 -14.26 -32.23
N SER A 217 -4.60 -15.55 -32.19
CA SER A 217 -5.32 -16.57 -32.98
C SER A 217 -6.79 -16.73 -32.59
N LYS A 218 -7.16 -16.33 -31.37
CA LYS A 218 -8.52 -16.42 -30.82
C LYS A 218 -9.31 -15.13 -30.89
N LEU A 219 -8.67 -14.02 -31.29
CA LEU A 219 -9.41 -12.79 -31.57
C LEU A 219 -10.18 -12.99 -32.87
N PRO A 220 -11.50 -12.71 -32.93
CA PRO A 220 -12.21 -12.68 -34.20
C PRO A 220 -11.49 -11.69 -35.13
N PRO A 221 -11.37 -11.97 -36.44
CA PRO A 221 -10.84 -10.99 -37.38
C PRO A 221 -11.70 -9.74 -37.23
N ASN A 222 -11.10 -8.63 -36.76
CA ASN A 222 -11.85 -7.40 -36.54
C ASN A 222 -12.48 -6.98 -37.87
N ILE A 223 -13.80 -6.86 -37.85
CA ILE A 223 -14.59 -6.13 -38.84
C ILE A 223 -14.08 -4.70 -38.77
N SER A 224 -13.45 -4.28 -39.88
CA SER A 224 -12.97 -2.91 -40.14
C SER A 224 -14.09 -1.88 -40.09
#